data_AF-A0AAE0A4L9-F1
#
_entry.id   AF-A0AAE0A4L9-F1
#
_cell.length_a   1.000
_cell.length_b   1.000
_cell.length_c   1.000
_cell.angle_alpha   90.00
_cell.angle_beta   90.00
_cell.angle_gamma   90.00
#
_symmetry.space_group_name_H-M   'P 1'
#
loop_
_entity.id
_entity.type
_entity.pdbx_description
1 polymer ?
#
loop_
_entity_poly.entity_id
_entity_poly.type
_entity_poly.pdbx_seq_one_letter_code
_entity_poly.pdbx_strand_id
1 'polypeptide(L)'
;MESHNGQFDIIIIAHNGKCANRLLGSSGLPLIARQMKRLDLSSIWALLAAFEDPLPIAGPEQFEGAFVNGVDSVSWMANNSKKLSSSQSNDPQCWTFFSTAAYAKQTKVPQENIPNATAEKVKTGMLEGIEAALGLSEGSLPRPFYSRLQLWGAALPTNTPGVPCIFDPHGRAGICGDWLLGSSVESAAVSGMALANHIADYIQSSGVDPEEFAVGLHNEFRPLEGHDIGQFPGLESKVEEEAQTYQLTT
;
A
#
# COMPACT_ATOMS: atom_id res chain seq x y z
N MET A 1 -7.94 23.23 27.08
CA MET A 1 -7.98 24.45 26.24
C MET A 1 -7.46 24.02 24.88
N GLU A 2 -8.33 23.87 23.88
CA GLU A 2 -7.89 23.47 22.54
C GLU A 2 -7.01 24.58 21.96
N SER A 3 -5.76 24.27 21.66
CA SER A 3 -4.85 25.19 20.99
C SER A 3 -5.21 25.21 19.50
N HIS A 4 -5.78 26.32 19.03
CA HIS A 4 -5.99 26.54 17.61
C HIS A 4 -4.63 26.72 16.91
N ASN A 5 -4.32 25.87 15.92
CA ASN A 5 -3.05 25.90 15.20
C ASN A 5 -3.02 26.87 14.00
N GLY A 6 -4.10 27.63 13.77
CA GLY A 6 -4.21 28.61 12.70
C GLY A 6 -5.62 28.68 12.10
N GLN A 7 -5.80 29.65 11.20
CA GLN A 7 -6.98 29.78 10.36
C GLN A 7 -6.55 29.54 8.90
N PHE A 8 -7.30 28.70 8.18
CA PHE A 8 -7.01 28.31 6.82
C PHE A 8 -8.28 28.45 5.98
N ASP A 9 -8.14 28.88 4.73
CA ASP A 9 -9.29 29.04 3.81
C ASP A 9 -9.84 27.70 3.32
N ILE A 10 -8.96 26.72 3.12
CA ILE A 10 -9.24 25.38 2.60
C ILE A 10 -8.36 24.36 3.32
N ILE A 11 -8.93 23.18 3.61
CA ILE A 11 -8.22 22.06 4.27
C ILE A 11 -8.00 20.91 3.27
N ILE A 12 -6.78 20.37 3.23
CA ILE A 12 -6.44 19.17 2.44
C ILE A 12 -6.11 18.02 3.37
N ILE A 13 -6.73 16.87 3.12
CA ILE A 13 -6.52 15.63 3.86
C ILE A 13 -5.79 14.65 2.93
N ALA A 14 -4.47 14.57 3.09
CA ALA A 14 -3.60 13.63 2.39
C ALA A 14 -3.18 12.47 3.34
N HIS A 15 -4.16 11.90 4.05
CA HIS A 15 -3.93 10.85 5.05
C HIS A 15 -5.08 9.84 5.00
N ASN A 16 -4.82 8.59 5.38
CA ASN A 16 -5.83 7.51 5.38
C ASN A 16 -6.02 6.87 6.77
N GLY A 17 -6.89 5.86 6.81
CA GLY A 17 -7.03 4.92 7.92
C GLY A 17 -7.63 5.51 9.19
N LYS A 18 -7.30 4.89 10.34
CA LYS A 18 -7.88 5.25 11.65
C LYS A 18 -7.53 6.68 12.06
N CYS A 19 -6.35 7.17 11.71
CA CYS A 19 -5.91 8.53 12.04
C CYS A 19 -6.77 9.57 11.30
N ALA A 20 -6.94 9.42 9.99
CA ALA A 20 -7.79 10.32 9.21
C ALA A 20 -9.25 10.28 9.66
N ASN A 21 -9.78 9.08 9.93
CA ASN A 21 -11.14 8.91 10.45
C ASN A 21 -11.35 9.60 11.81
N ARG A 22 -10.34 9.57 12.70
CA ARG A 22 -10.39 10.28 13.98
C ARG A 22 -10.46 11.79 13.80
N LEU A 23 -9.62 12.34 12.91
CA LEU A 23 -9.62 13.78 12.59
C LEU A 23 -10.96 14.22 12.00
N LEU A 24 -11.53 13.40 11.12
CA LEU A 24 -12.79 13.71 10.43
C LEU A 24 -14.03 13.57 11.31
N GLY A 25 -14.00 12.71 12.33
CA GLY A 25 -15.15 12.41 13.18
C GLY A 25 -15.77 13.63 13.88
N SER A 26 -14.96 14.63 14.21
CA SER A 26 -15.39 15.89 14.85
C SER A 26 -15.23 17.13 13.96
N SER A 27 -14.93 16.94 12.66
CA SER A 27 -14.57 18.04 11.76
C SER A 27 -15.74 18.88 11.25
N GLY A 28 -16.99 18.40 11.39
CA GLY A 28 -18.14 19.02 10.74
C GLY A 28 -18.23 18.77 9.22
N LEU A 29 -17.44 17.84 8.68
CA LEU A 29 -17.39 17.48 7.25
C LEU A 29 -18.03 16.10 6.99
N PRO A 30 -19.36 15.93 7.10
CA PRO A 30 -20.00 14.62 7.11
C PRO A 30 -19.84 13.84 5.79
N LEU A 31 -19.82 14.54 4.64
CA LEU A 31 -19.68 13.89 3.33
C LEU A 31 -18.27 13.34 3.11
N ILE A 32 -17.25 14.13 3.45
CA ILE A 32 -15.83 13.73 3.46
C ILE A 32 -15.60 12.58 4.45
N ALA A 33 -16.12 12.70 5.67
CA ALA A 33 -16.02 11.66 6.69
C ALA A 33 -16.69 10.35 6.25
N ARG A 34 -17.83 10.43 5.54
CA ARG A 34 -18.50 9.26 4.97
C ARG A 34 -17.63 8.54 3.95
N GLN A 35 -16.96 9.26 3.05
CA GLN A 35 -16.09 8.63 2.05
C GLN A 35 -14.85 8.00 2.70
N MET A 36 -14.21 8.67 3.66
CA MET A 36 -13.05 8.10 4.38
C MET A 36 -13.39 6.80 5.13
N LYS A 37 -14.63 6.67 5.64
CA LYS A 37 -15.08 5.45 6.33
C LYS A 37 -15.30 4.25 5.39
N ARG A 38 -15.40 4.47 4.09
CA ARG A 38 -15.60 3.41 3.08
C ARG A 38 -14.30 2.87 2.52
N LEU A 39 -13.19 3.52 2.80
CA LEU A 39 -11.86 3.08 2.40
C LEU A 39 -11.46 1.83 3.19
N ASP A 40 -11.23 0.75 2.47
CA ASP A 40 -10.67 -0.49 2.98
C ASP A 40 -9.17 -0.54 2.69
N LEU A 41 -8.41 -0.93 3.71
CA LEU A 41 -6.96 -1.00 3.66
C LEU A 41 -6.48 -2.38 4.08
N SER A 42 -5.52 -2.91 3.34
CA SER A 42 -4.81 -4.14 3.67
C SER A 42 -3.86 -3.92 4.86
N SER A 43 -3.25 -5.00 5.30
CA SER A 43 -2.11 -4.95 6.22
C SER A 43 -0.98 -5.77 5.64
N ILE A 44 0.26 -5.33 5.84
CA ILE A 44 1.45 -5.99 5.31
C ILE A 44 2.53 -6.01 6.40
N TRP A 45 3.23 -7.13 6.52
CA TRP A 45 4.48 -7.20 7.25
C TRP A 45 5.64 -6.92 6.30
N ALA A 46 6.51 -6.00 6.70
CA ALA A 46 7.76 -5.69 6.03
C ALA A 46 8.92 -6.24 6.87
N LEU A 47 9.63 -7.24 6.34
CA LEU A 47 10.84 -7.77 6.93
C LEU A 47 12.04 -7.24 6.16
N LEU A 48 12.89 -6.46 6.84
CA LEU A 48 14.22 -6.11 6.36
C LEU A 48 15.20 -7.09 6.98
N ALA A 49 16.08 -7.67 6.17
CA ALA A 49 17.10 -8.62 6.64
C ALA A 49 18.43 -8.38 5.93
N ALA A 50 19.53 -8.44 6.67
CA ALA A 50 20.88 -8.35 6.15
C ALA A 50 21.61 -9.68 6.36
N PHE A 51 22.26 -10.15 5.30
CA PHE A 51 23.02 -11.40 5.24
C PHE A 51 24.47 -11.09 4.90
N GLU A 52 25.40 -11.84 5.51
CA GLU A 52 26.83 -11.70 5.25
C GLU A 52 27.12 -12.11 3.81
N ASP A 53 26.62 -13.29 3.43
CA ASP A 53 26.74 -13.85 2.10
C ASP A 53 25.47 -13.61 1.26
N PRO A 54 25.59 -13.60 -0.08
CA PRO A 54 24.44 -13.61 -0.98
C PRO A 54 23.45 -14.74 -0.68
N LEU A 55 22.16 -14.46 -0.90
CA LEU A 55 21.14 -15.51 -0.81
C LEU A 55 21.42 -16.63 -1.84
N PRO A 56 21.18 -17.90 -1.49
CA PRO A 56 21.43 -19.04 -2.37
C PRO A 56 20.32 -19.18 -3.42
N ILE A 57 20.24 -18.20 -4.32
CA ILE A 57 19.26 -18.17 -5.42
C ILE A 57 19.74 -19.14 -6.51
N ALA A 58 18.98 -20.21 -6.72
CA ALA A 58 19.27 -21.20 -7.75
C ALA A 58 18.80 -20.73 -9.13
N GLY A 59 19.62 -20.95 -10.17
CA GLY A 59 19.25 -20.70 -11.56
C GLY A 59 20.29 -19.87 -12.34
N PRO A 60 20.15 -19.80 -13.68
CA PRO A 60 21.05 -19.05 -14.54
C PRO A 60 20.92 -17.53 -14.40
N GLU A 61 19.78 -17.05 -13.89
CA GLU A 61 19.53 -15.63 -13.64
C GLU A 61 19.39 -15.39 -12.14
N GLN A 62 20.40 -14.76 -11.54
CA GLN A 62 20.31 -14.24 -10.18
C GLN A 62 19.37 -13.03 -10.21
N PHE A 63 18.16 -13.17 -9.68
CA PHE A 63 17.21 -12.06 -9.64
C PHE A 63 17.54 -11.09 -8.50
N GLU A 64 17.18 -9.83 -8.72
CA GLU A 64 17.35 -8.74 -7.74
C GLU A 64 16.03 -8.37 -7.07
N GLY A 65 14.92 -8.89 -7.60
CA GLY A 65 13.61 -8.86 -6.97
C GLY A 65 12.65 -9.82 -7.66
N ALA A 66 11.65 -10.29 -6.93
CA ALA A 66 10.68 -11.25 -7.43
C ALA A 66 9.33 -11.13 -6.72
N PHE A 67 8.26 -11.25 -7.50
CA PHE A 67 6.94 -11.60 -6.98
C PHE A 67 6.96 -13.07 -6.58
N VAL A 68 6.38 -13.38 -5.42
CA VAL A 68 6.33 -14.73 -4.87
C VAL A 68 4.91 -15.25 -4.95
N ASN A 69 4.73 -16.39 -5.60
CA ASN A 69 3.45 -17.07 -5.75
C ASN A 69 3.47 -18.42 -5.02
N GLY A 70 2.33 -18.86 -4.51
CA GLY A 70 2.19 -20.17 -3.85
C GLY A 70 2.81 -20.27 -2.45
N VAL A 71 3.27 -19.16 -1.89
CA VAL A 71 3.76 -19.07 -0.50
C VAL A 71 2.89 -18.12 0.29
N ASP A 72 2.30 -18.60 1.38
CA ASP A 72 1.34 -17.81 2.16
C ASP A 72 2.00 -16.60 2.86
N SER A 73 3.23 -16.73 3.34
CA SER A 73 3.85 -15.73 4.23
C SER A 73 4.61 -14.62 3.51
N VAL A 74 4.86 -14.73 2.20
CA VAL A 74 5.69 -13.81 1.41
C VAL A 74 5.07 -13.59 0.03
N SER A 75 4.91 -12.33 -0.37
CA SER A 75 4.39 -11.92 -1.68
C SER A 75 5.45 -11.27 -2.58
N TRP A 76 6.53 -10.76 -1.98
CA TRP A 76 7.59 -10.04 -2.69
C TRP A 76 8.91 -10.09 -1.95
N MET A 77 10.00 -10.12 -2.71
CA MET A 77 11.36 -9.92 -2.20
C MET A 77 12.17 -9.01 -3.13
N ALA A 78 13.01 -8.15 -2.56
CA ALA A 78 13.91 -7.27 -3.30
C ALA A 78 15.26 -7.05 -2.60
N ASN A 79 16.31 -7.04 -3.40
CA ASN A 79 17.68 -6.78 -3.00
C ASN A 79 17.93 -5.26 -2.98
N ASN A 80 17.93 -4.67 -1.79
CA ASN A 80 18.22 -3.25 -1.62
C ASN A 80 19.68 -2.91 -1.97
N SER A 81 20.61 -3.83 -1.72
CA SER A 81 22.03 -3.60 -2.05
C SER A 81 22.24 -3.42 -3.55
N LYS A 82 21.46 -4.12 -4.40
CA LYS A 82 21.54 -3.97 -5.87
C LYS A 82 20.82 -2.74 -6.39
N LYS A 83 19.75 -2.29 -5.71
CA LYS A 83 19.03 -1.07 -6.05
C LYS A 83 19.89 0.20 -5.87
N LEU A 84 20.74 0.21 -4.85
CA LEU A 84 21.61 1.34 -4.53
C LEU A 84 22.97 1.10 -5.19
N SER A 85 23.38 1.95 -6.14
CA SER A 85 24.57 1.79 -7.00
C SER A 85 25.93 1.76 -6.29
N SER A 86 25.95 1.62 -4.96
CA SER A 86 27.12 1.74 -4.10
C SER A 86 27.62 0.43 -3.49
N SER A 87 26.95 -0.71 -3.72
CA SER A 87 27.38 -1.97 -3.12
C SER A 87 28.61 -2.55 -3.84
N GLN A 88 29.72 -2.70 -3.11
CA GLN A 88 30.86 -3.48 -3.56
C GLN A 88 30.55 -4.98 -3.39
N SER A 89 31.31 -5.85 -4.07
CA SER A 89 31.04 -7.30 -4.07
C SER A 89 31.12 -7.96 -2.69
N ASN A 90 31.77 -7.33 -1.72
CA ASN A 90 32.00 -7.86 -0.37
C ASN A 90 31.11 -7.20 0.70
N ASP A 91 30.19 -6.33 0.32
CA ASP A 91 29.29 -5.71 1.28
C ASP A 91 28.12 -6.66 1.61
N PRO A 92 27.62 -6.64 2.86
CA PRO A 92 26.42 -7.37 3.23
C PRO A 92 25.25 -7.16 2.28
N GLN A 93 24.50 -8.23 1.99
CA GLN A 93 23.29 -8.15 1.20
C GLN A 93 22.09 -7.80 2.05
N CYS A 94 21.48 -6.64 1.76
CA CYS A 94 20.28 -6.15 2.42
C CYS A 94 19.07 -6.45 1.55
N TRP A 95 18.08 -7.12 2.12
CA TRP A 95 16.84 -7.49 1.44
C TRP A 95 15.62 -6.93 2.16
N THR A 96 14.59 -6.61 1.38
CA THR A 96 13.24 -6.33 1.87
C THR A 96 12.30 -7.41 1.36
N PHE A 97 11.53 -7.96 2.29
CA PHE A 97 10.49 -8.94 2.03
C PHE A 97 9.15 -8.37 2.50
N PHE A 98 8.11 -8.55 1.68
CA PHE A 98 6.74 -8.23 2.07
C PHE A 98 5.93 -9.51 2.19
N SER A 99 5.09 -9.57 3.23
CA SER A 99 4.13 -10.65 3.36
C SER A 99 2.98 -10.53 2.37
N THR A 100 2.20 -11.59 2.23
CA THR A 100 0.86 -11.46 1.65
C THR A 100 -0.04 -10.65 2.59
N ALA A 101 -1.10 -10.03 2.06
CA ALA A 101 -2.11 -9.36 2.88
C ALA A 101 -2.89 -10.36 3.75
N ALA A 102 -3.11 -11.58 3.25
CA ALA A 102 -3.79 -12.64 3.98
C ALA A 102 -3.02 -13.05 5.25
N TYR A 103 -1.70 -13.27 5.12
CA TYR A 103 -0.85 -13.62 6.25
C TYR A 103 -0.78 -12.52 7.30
N ALA A 104 -0.59 -11.27 6.86
CA ALA A 104 -0.59 -10.12 7.74
C ALA A 104 -1.92 -9.90 8.44
N LYS A 105 -3.06 -10.15 7.77
CA LYS A 105 -4.39 -10.09 8.38
C LYS A 105 -4.55 -11.11 9.51
N GLN A 106 -4.06 -12.35 9.32
CA GLN A 106 -4.13 -13.42 10.32
C GLN A 106 -3.23 -13.19 11.53
N THR A 107 -2.12 -12.47 11.34
CA THR A 107 -1.09 -12.24 12.36
C THR A 107 -1.08 -10.81 12.90
N LYS A 108 -2.07 -9.99 12.50
CA LYS A 108 -2.17 -8.58 12.84
C LYS A 108 -2.27 -8.36 14.35
N VAL A 109 -1.49 -7.40 14.84
CA VAL A 109 -1.51 -6.89 16.23
C VAL A 109 -1.56 -5.36 16.20
N PRO A 110 -1.75 -4.67 17.35
CA PRO A 110 -1.60 -3.22 17.40
C PRO A 110 -0.22 -2.78 16.87
N GLN A 111 -0.22 -1.97 15.82
CA GLN A 111 1.01 -1.58 15.11
C GLN A 111 1.97 -0.79 16.01
N GLU A 112 1.42 0.00 16.92
CA GLU A 112 2.14 0.81 17.91
C GLU A 112 2.78 -0.03 19.03
N ASN A 113 2.38 -1.29 19.18
CA ASN A 113 2.86 -2.16 20.26
C ASN A 113 2.83 -3.64 19.83
N ILE A 114 3.78 -4.02 18.98
CA ILE A 114 3.93 -5.40 18.50
C ILE A 114 4.55 -6.26 19.62
N PRO A 115 3.87 -7.31 20.13
CA PRO A 115 4.46 -8.19 21.13
C PRO A 115 5.66 -8.95 20.58
N ASN A 116 6.73 -9.09 21.38
CA ASN A 116 7.95 -9.80 20.97
C ASN A 116 7.69 -11.22 20.45
N ALA A 117 6.81 -11.97 21.12
CA ALA A 117 6.45 -13.32 20.69
C ALA A 117 5.79 -13.34 19.30
N THR A 118 4.99 -12.32 18.96
CA THR A 118 4.39 -12.18 17.63
C THR A 118 5.43 -11.77 16.60
N ALA A 119 6.32 -10.82 16.94
CA ALA A 119 7.38 -10.39 16.05
C ALA A 119 8.30 -11.55 15.66
N GLU A 120 8.73 -12.37 16.64
CA GLU A 120 9.55 -13.55 16.36
C GLU A 120 8.80 -14.60 15.54
N LYS A 121 7.53 -14.89 15.87
CA LYS A 121 6.71 -15.83 15.08
C LYS A 121 6.56 -15.41 13.62
N VAL A 122 6.24 -14.13 13.38
CA VAL A 122 6.08 -13.58 12.02
C VAL A 122 7.41 -13.59 11.28
N LYS A 123 8.50 -13.17 11.92
CA LYS A 123 9.84 -13.21 11.33
C LYS A 123 10.22 -14.63 10.93
N THR A 124 10.05 -15.61 11.81
CA THR A 124 10.35 -17.02 11.51
C THR A 124 9.51 -17.52 10.34
N GLY A 125 8.18 -17.31 10.36
CA GLY A 125 7.31 -17.76 9.27
C GLY A 125 7.57 -17.07 7.93
N MET A 126 8.05 -15.83 7.93
CA MET A 126 8.51 -15.16 6.70
C MET A 126 9.84 -15.71 6.20
N LEU A 127 10.79 -16.03 7.09
CA LEU A 127 12.07 -16.67 6.71
C LEU A 127 11.85 -18.08 6.13
N GLU A 128 10.97 -18.88 6.74
CA GLU A 128 10.53 -20.17 6.20
C GLU A 128 9.83 -20.01 4.84
N GLY A 129 9.04 -18.95 4.67
CA GLY A 129 8.43 -18.62 3.37
C GLY A 129 9.46 -18.29 2.30
N ILE A 130 10.56 -17.60 2.66
CA ILE A 130 11.67 -17.31 1.75
C ILE A 130 12.38 -18.61 1.35
N GLU A 131 12.62 -19.53 2.30
CA GLU A 131 13.16 -20.86 2.00
C GLU A 131 12.31 -21.60 0.96
N ALA A 132 11.00 -21.68 1.22
CA ALA A 132 10.06 -22.33 0.32
C ALA A 132 10.04 -21.66 -1.07
N ALA A 133 10.03 -20.32 -1.13
CA ALA A 133 10.06 -19.57 -2.38
C ALA A 133 11.34 -19.81 -3.20
N LEU A 134 12.47 -20.04 -2.53
CA LEU A 134 13.76 -20.33 -3.16
C LEU A 134 13.98 -21.84 -3.43
N GLY A 135 13.02 -22.70 -3.06
CA GLY A 135 13.16 -24.15 -3.19
C GLY A 135 14.24 -24.76 -2.28
N LEU A 136 14.54 -24.10 -1.17
CA LEU A 136 15.54 -24.53 -0.20
C LEU A 136 14.94 -25.52 0.81
N SER A 137 15.80 -26.34 1.40
CA SER A 137 15.40 -27.19 2.54
C SER A 137 15.10 -26.33 3.76
N GLU A 138 14.16 -26.78 4.60
CA GLU A 138 13.81 -26.11 5.85
C GLU A 138 15.05 -25.88 6.73
N GLY A 139 15.22 -24.64 7.21
CA GLY A 139 16.32 -24.23 8.07
C GLY A 139 17.67 -24.07 7.38
N SER A 140 17.72 -24.11 6.04
CA SER A 140 18.96 -23.95 5.28
C SER A 140 19.24 -22.51 4.80
N LEU A 141 18.29 -21.58 4.96
CA LEU A 141 18.55 -20.17 4.68
C LEU A 141 19.59 -19.64 5.66
N PRO A 142 20.61 -18.89 5.18
CA PRO A 142 21.56 -18.23 6.06
C PRO A 142 20.83 -17.35 7.08
N ARG A 143 21.21 -17.43 8.35
CA ARG A 143 20.58 -16.60 9.38
C ARG A 143 20.98 -15.13 9.14
N PRO A 144 20.02 -14.19 9.03
CA PRO A 144 20.37 -12.78 8.90
C PRO A 144 21.03 -12.30 10.19
N PHE A 145 22.18 -11.62 10.07
CA PHE A 145 22.88 -11.04 11.22
C PHE A 145 22.17 -9.78 11.75
N TYR A 146 21.36 -9.15 10.89
CA TYR A 146 20.48 -8.06 11.26
C TYR A 146 19.10 -8.25 10.64
N SER A 147 18.05 -7.98 11.40
CA SER A 147 16.68 -8.00 10.88
C SER A 147 15.82 -6.95 11.56
N ARG A 148 14.91 -6.32 10.82
CA ARG A 148 13.87 -5.46 11.37
C ARG A 148 12.53 -5.81 10.76
N LEU A 149 11.54 -6.03 11.63
CA LEU A 149 10.18 -6.33 11.22
C LEU A 149 9.28 -5.12 11.52
N GLN A 150 8.42 -4.77 10.58
CA GLN A 150 7.48 -3.66 10.72
C GLN A 150 6.10 -4.09 10.22
N LEU A 151 5.05 -3.78 10.99
CA LEU A 151 3.66 -3.90 10.53
C LEU A 151 3.22 -2.58 9.89
N TRP A 152 2.67 -2.67 8.68
CA TRP A 152 1.88 -1.61 8.06
C TRP A 152 0.42 -2.02 8.16
N GLY A 153 -0.29 -1.56 9.20
CA GLY A 153 -1.67 -1.97 9.50
C GLY A 153 -2.74 -1.30 8.64
N ALA A 154 -2.33 -0.36 7.80
CA ALA A 154 -3.11 0.40 6.84
C ALA A 154 -2.23 0.62 5.59
N ALA A 155 -1.85 -0.49 4.94
CA ALA A 155 -0.77 -0.51 3.96
C ALA A 155 -1.23 0.00 2.58
N LEU A 156 -2.11 -0.75 1.92
CA LEU A 156 -2.57 -0.46 0.56
C LEU A 156 -4.10 -0.45 0.51
N PRO A 157 -4.70 0.37 -0.36
CA PRO A 157 -6.13 0.32 -0.59
C PRO A 157 -6.54 -0.97 -1.27
N THR A 158 -7.66 -1.54 -0.83
CA THR A 158 -8.29 -2.71 -1.47
C THR A 158 -9.57 -2.33 -2.23
N ASN A 159 -9.94 -1.05 -2.18
CA ASN A 159 -11.06 -0.49 -2.92
C ASN A 159 -10.79 0.97 -3.29
N THR A 160 -11.49 1.48 -4.31
CA THR A 160 -11.32 2.84 -4.80
C THR A 160 -12.64 3.42 -5.32
N PRO A 161 -12.89 4.74 -5.16
CA PRO A 161 -14.01 5.41 -5.81
C PRO A 161 -13.76 5.75 -7.29
N GLY A 162 -12.53 5.57 -7.79
CA GLY A 162 -12.18 5.81 -9.20
C GLY A 162 -12.29 7.28 -9.63
N VAL A 163 -12.06 8.21 -8.71
CA VAL A 163 -12.07 9.66 -8.97
C VAL A 163 -10.75 10.27 -8.52
N PRO A 164 -10.19 11.27 -9.23
CA PRO A 164 -8.84 11.75 -8.95
C PRO A 164 -8.74 12.52 -7.62
N CYS A 165 -9.82 13.14 -7.15
CA CYS A 165 -9.90 13.79 -5.86
C CYS A 165 -11.34 13.77 -5.33
N ILE A 166 -11.50 14.08 -4.04
CA ILE A 166 -12.79 14.38 -3.43
C ILE A 166 -12.72 15.81 -2.90
N PHE A 167 -13.72 16.64 -3.19
CA PHE A 167 -13.79 18.00 -2.68
C PHE A 167 -15.22 18.36 -2.25
N ASP A 168 -15.34 18.86 -1.03
CA ASP A 168 -16.53 19.48 -0.47
C ASP A 168 -16.36 21.00 -0.49
N PRO A 169 -17.01 21.71 -1.43
CA PRO A 169 -16.87 23.15 -1.60
C PRO A 169 -17.56 23.93 -0.46
N HIS A 170 -18.63 23.38 0.14
CA HIS A 170 -19.30 24.00 1.29
C HIS A 170 -18.46 23.85 2.55
N GLY A 171 -17.88 22.66 2.76
CA GLY A 171 -16.94 22.39 3.83
C GLY A 171 -15.55 22.99 3.61
N ARG A 172 -15.26 23.47 2.37
CA ARG A 172 -13.95 23.93 1.91
C ARG A 172 -12.83 22.93 2.25
N ALA A 173 -13.08 21.66 1.98
CA ALA A 173 -12.18 20.58 2.35
C ALA A 173 -12.06 19.54 1.24
N GLY A 174 -10.84 19.05 1.02
CA GLY A 174 -10.55 18.03 0.01
C GLY A 174 -9.78 16.85 0.56
N ILE A 175 -9.89 15.72 -0.13
CA ILE A 175 -9.09 14.52 0.09
C ILE A 175 -8.29 14.20 -1.18
N CYS A 176 -7.01 13.89 -0.99
CA CYS A 176 -6.15 13.30 -2.01
C CYS A 176 -5.39 12.10 -1.43
N GLY A 177 -4.92 11.21 -2.30
CA GLY A 177 -4.19 10.01 -1.91
C GLY A 177 -4.15 8.97 -3.02
N ASP A 178 -3.28 7.97 -2.87
CA ASP A 178 -3.19 6.83 -3.78
C ASP A 178 -4.56 6.21 -4.04
N TRP A 179 -5.27 5.87 -2.97
CA TRP A 179 -6.51 5.10 -2.92
C TRP A 179 -7.70 5.66 -3.71
N LEU A 180 -7.61 6.89 -4.18
CA LEU A 180 -8.62 7.54 -5.01
C LEU A 180 -8.58 7.07 -6.47
N LEU A 181 -7.40 6.66 -6.95
CA LEU A 181 -7.17 6.18 -8.30
C LEU A 181 -6.60 4.75 -8.34
N GLY A 182 -5.83 4.35 -7.33
CA GLY A 182 -5.15 3.06 -7.33
C GLY A 182 -4.26 2.85 -6.09
N SER A 183 -3.33 1.91 -6.16
CA SER A 183 -2.41 1.60 -5.06
C SER A 183 -0.95 1.79 -5.48
N SER A 184 -0.62 2.99 -5.95
CA SER A 184 0.70 3.33 -6.46
C SER A 184 1.15 4.75 -6.07
N VAL A 185 2.46 4.99 -6.13
CA VAL A 185 3.04 6.33 -5.92
C VAL A 185 2.57 7.31 -7.00
N GLU A 186 2.44 6.85 -8.24
CA GLU A 186 1.90 7.66 -9.35
C GLU A 186 0.47 8.11 -9.05
N SER A 187 -0.40 7.17 -8.64
CA SER A 187 -1.78 7.47 -8.25
C SER A 187 -1.85 8.53 -7.14
N ALA A 188 -0.97 8.45 -6.14
CA ALA A 188 -0.90 9.44 -5.06
C ALA A 188 -0.52 10.84 -5.59
N ALA A 189 0.51 10.91 -6.44
CA ALA A 189 0.97 12.17 -7.02
C ALA A 189 -0.09 12.81 -7.92
N VAL A 190 -0.70 12.02 -8.81
CA VAL A 190 -1.77 12.46 -9.70
C VAL A 190 -2.97 12.97 -8.90
N SER A 191 -3.37 12.24 -7.86
CA SER A 191 -4.48 12.67 -6.99
C SER A 191 -4.19 14.00 -6.29
N GLY A 192 -2.98 14.19 -5.78
CA GLY A 192 -2.55 15.45 -5.17
C GLY A 192 -2.60 16.64 -6.13
N MET A 193 -2.07 16.45 -7.35
CA MET A 193 -2.12 17.49 -8.40
C MET A 193 -3.56 17.80 -8.83
N ALA A 194 -4.39 16.77 -8.98
CA ALA A 194 -5.80 16.95 -9.35
C ALA A 194 -6.55 17.79 -8.31
N LEU A 195 -6.38 17.49 -7.01
CA LEU A 195 -7.01 18.27 -5.96
C LEU A 195 -6.50 19.72 -5.93
N ALA A 196 -5.20 19.93 -6.11
CA ALA A 196 -4.62 21.27 -6.13
C ALA A 196 -5.18 22.12 -7.28
N ASN A 197 -5.27 21.57 -8.48
CA ASN A 197 -5.85 22.24 -9.64
C ASN A 197 -7.34 22.55 -9.42
N HIS A 198 -8.10 21.57 -8.92
CA HIS A 198 -9.53 21.73 -8.63
C HIS A 198 -9.81 22.84 -7.61
N ILE A 199 -8.97 22.92 -6.56
CA ILE A 199 -9.02 24.00 -5.57
C ILE A 199 -8.67 25.36 -6.21
N ALA A 200 -7.66 25.42 -7.07
CA ALA A 200 -7.27 26.65 -7.75
C ALA A 200 -8.41 27.21 -8.61
N ASP A 201 -9.14 26.34 -9.30
CA ASP A 201 -10.31 26.72 -10.10
C ASP A 201 -11.46 27.21 -9.20
N TYR A 202 -11.73 26.52 -8.09
CA TYR A 202 -12.70 26.94 -7.09
C TYR A 202 -12.39 28.33 -6.52
N ILE A 203 -11.12 28.62 -6.20
CA ILE A 203 -10.71 29.95 -5.71
C ILE A 203 -10.90 31.01 -6.79
N GLN A 204 -10.53 30.73 -8.04
CA GLN A 204 -10.68 31.67 -9.16
C GLN A 204 -12.14 32.02 -9.44
N SER A 205 -13.05 31.06 -9.25
CA SER A 205 -14.50 31.32 -9.35
C SER A 205 -15.04 32.23 -8.24
N SER A 206 -14.21 32.62 -7.25
CA SER A 206 -14.62 33.34 -6.04
C SER A 206 -15.72 32.62 -5.25
N GLY A 207 -15.85 31.30 -5.42
CA GLY A 207 -16.89 30.49 -4.80
C GLY A 207 -18.29 30.76 -5.34
N VAL A 208 -18.41 31.28 -6.56
CA VAL A 208 -19.69 31.35 -7.28
C VAL A 208 -20.10 29.92 -7.65
N ASP A 209 -21.37 29.58 -7.40
CA ASP A 209 -21.96 28.25 -7.65
C ASP A 209 -21.10 27.09 -7.10
N PRO A 210 -20.87 27.03 -5.77
CA PRO A 210 -19.98 26.06 -5.15
C PRO A 210 -20.33 24.61 -5.49
N GLU A 211 -21.61 24.31 -5.73
CA GLU A 211 -22.08 22.97 -6.09
C GLU A 211 -21.39 22.40 -7.36
N GLU A 212 -20.99 23.25 -8.31
CA GLU A 212 -20.28 22.82 -9.52
C GLU A 212 -18.88 22.25 -9.22
N PHE A 213 -18.31 22.63 -8.08
CA PHE A 213 -17.01 22.15 -7.61
C PHE A 213 -17.11 20.93 -6.69
N ALA A 214 -18.32 20.44 -6.39
CA ALA A 214 -18.47 19.21 -5.63
C ALA A 214 -18.04 17.99 -6.46
N VAL A 215 -17.01 17.26 -6.01
CA VAL A 215 -16.49 16.08 -6.73
C VAL A 215 -16.25 14.94 -5.76
N GLY A 216 -16.58 13.71 -6.17
CA GLY A 216 -16.25 12.49 -5.42
C GLY A 216 -17.07 12.23 -4.15
N LEU A 217 -17.89 13.18 -3.69
CA LEU A 217 -18.62 13.10 -2.41
C LEU A 217 -19.64 11.97 -2.32
N HIS A 218 -20.07 11.43 -3.47
CA HIS A 218 -21.11 10.40 -3.57
C HIS A 218 -20.66 9.16 -4.35
N ASN A 219 -19.44 9.14 -4.88
CA ASN A 219 -18.93 8.01 -5.66
C ASN A 219 -18.90 6.73 -4.82
N GLU A 220 -19.17 5.60 -5.46
CA GLU A 220 -19.11 4.30 -4.83
C GLU A 220 -17.72 3.69 -4.91
N PHE A 221 -17.30 3.04 -3.83
CA PHE A 221 -16.04 2.31 -3.78
C PHE A 221 -16.24 0.94 -4.40
N ARG A 222 -15.34 0.57 -5.30
CA ARG A 222 -15.29 -0.74 -5.93
C ARG A 222 -14.01 -1.46 -5.54
N PRO A 223 -13.99 -2.80 -5.51
CA PRO A 223 -12.75 -3.55 -5.30
C PRO A 223 -11.65 -3.08 -6.25
N LEU A 224 -10.44 -2.95 -5.72
CA LEU A 224 -9.25 -2.59 -6.48
C LEU A 224 -8.43 -3.85 -6.72
N GLU A 225 -8.15 -4.15 -7.98
CA GLU A 225 -7.26 -5.24 -8.37
C GLU A 225 -5.79 -4.81 -8.25
N GLY A 226 -4.92 -5.71 -7.83
CA GLY A 226 -3.50 -5.43 -7.69
C GLY A 226 -2.77 -6.51 -6.90
N HIS A 227 -1.46 -6.31 -6.71
CA HIS A 227 -0.65 -7.18 -5.88
C HIS A 227 -0.72 -6.75 -4.40
N ASP A 228 -0.31 -7.65 -3.50
CA ASP A 228 -0.13 -7.34 -2.07
C ASP A 228 0.84 -6.19 -1.79
N ILE A 229 1.63 -5.78 -2.79
CA ILE A 229 2.61 -4.68 -2.72
C ILE A 229 2.22 -3.45 -3.56
N GLY A 230 1.01 -3.45 -4.13
CA GLY A 230 0.44 -2.33 -4.86
C GLY A 230 0.24 -2.62 -6.35
N GLN A 231 0.04 -1.53 -7.10
CA GLN A 231 -0.13 -1.55 -8.54
C GLN A 231 1.12 -0.95 -9.19
N PHE A 232 1.45 -1.45 -10.37
CA PHE A 232 2.56 -0.96 -11.17
C PHE A 232 2.04 -0.54 -12.54
N PRO A 233 1.49 0.68 -12.67
CA PRO A 233 1.01 1.20 -13.93
C PRO A 233 2.07 1.08 -15.03
N GLY A 234 1.66 0.70 -16.24
CA GLY A 234 2.57 0.55 -17.39
C GLY A 234 3.22 -0.83 -17.53
N LEU A 235 3.07 -1.73 -16.55
CA LEU A 235 3.30 -3.17 -16.74
C LEU A 235 1.98 -3.79 -17.20
N GLU A 236 1.90 -4.25 -18.45
CA GLU A 236 0.70 -4.91 -18.98
C GLU A 236 0.43 -6.21 -18.19
N SER A 237 -0.48 -6.19 -17.21
CA SER A 237 -1.03 -7.41 -16.63
C SER A 237 -2.17 -7.91 -17.50
N LYS A 238 -1.86 -8.51 -18.65
CA LYS A 238 -2.84 -9.31 -19.40
C LYS A 238 -2.56 -10.79 -19.20
N VAL A 239 -3.29 -11.40 -18.28
CA VAL A 239 -3.75 -12.79 -18.43
C VAL A 239 -5.13 -12.91 -17.77
N GLU A 240 -6.18 -12.49 -18.49
CA GLU A 240 -7.51 -13.08 -18.29
C GLU A 240 -7.49 -14.42 -19.03
N GLU A 241 -7.27 -15.52 -18.31
CA GLU A 241 -7.61 -16.85 -18.84
C GLU A 241 -9.13 -16.99 -18.81
N GLU A 242 -9.81 -16.57 -19.89
CA GLU A 242 -11.18 -17.00 -20.17
C GLU A 242 -11.17 -18.50 -20.52
N ALA A 243 -11.31 -19.34 -19.49
CA ALA A 243 -11.70 -20.73 -19.68
C ALA A 243 -13.20 -20.80 -20.07
N GLN A 244 -13.53 -20.46 -21.31
CA GLN A 244 -14.79 -20.85 -21.95
C GLN A 244 -14.54 -21.99 -22.95
N THR A 245 -14.42 -23.19 -22.40
CA THR A 245 -14.54 -24.44 -23.18
C THR A 245 -16.01 -24.60 -23.58
N TYR A 246 -16.38 -24.10 -24.76
CA TYR A 246 -17.64 -24.50 -25.39
C TYR A 246 -17.53 -25.98 -25.76
N GLN A 247 -18.33 -26.79 -25.08
CA GLN A 247 -18.58 -28.18 -25.43
C GLN A 247 -19.14 -28.25 -26.84
N LEU A 248 -18.43 -28.98 -27.72
CA LEU A 248 -18.97 -29.46 -28.98
C LEU A 248 -20.09 -30.47 -28.67
N THR A 249 -21.34 -30.07 -28.88
CA THR A 249 -22.45 -31.01 -29.03
C THR A 249 -22.29 -31.76 -30.35
N THR A 250 -22.21 -33.09 -30.24
CA THR A 250 -22.45 -34.06 -31.32
C THR A 250 -23.81 -33.87 -31.98
#